data_AF-A0A7X3LXG8-F1
#
_entry.id   AF-A0A7X3LXG8-F1
#
_cell.length_a   1.000
_cell.length_b   1.000
_cell.length_c   1.000
_cell.angle_alpha   90.00
_cell.angle_beta   90.00
_cell.angle_gamma   90.00
#
_symmetry.space_group_name_H-M   'P 1'
#
loop_
_entity.id
_entity.type
_entity.pdbx_description
1 polymer ?
#
loop_
_entity_poly.entity_id
_entity_poly.type
_entity_poly.pdbx_seq_one_letter_code
_entity_poly.pdbx_strand_id
1 'polypeptide(L)'
;KTFSGLALDDALAARKVEPRCAIYVVDLKTGDVAHWARLHGVVTELYDVVSLPGVKKPMMIGFKSDEVRRVVSVADMAPLPKPATVQ
;
A
#
# COMPACT_ATOMS: atom_id res chain seq x y z
N LYS A 1 2.48 -7.04 21.21
CA LYS A 1 2.16 -5.62 20.97
C LYS A 1 3.17 -5.09 19.94
N THR A 2 2.72 -4.50 18.82
CA THR A 2 3.51 -4.30 17.57
C THR A 2 4.80 -3.46 17.72
N PHE A 3 4.84 -2.49 18.65
CA PHE A 3 6.01 -1.61 18.85
C PHE A 3 6.63 -1.70 20.25
N SER A 4 6.34 -2.77 20.99
CA SER A 4 6.81 -2.93 22.37
C SER A 4 8.33 -2.77 22.50
N GLY A 5 8.77 -1.89 23.39
CA GLY A 5 10.20 -1.64 23.64
C GLY A 5 10.86 -0.66 22.67
N LEU A 6 10.10 -0.07 21.73
CA LEU A 6 10.57 1.01 20.87
C LEU A 6 10.07 2.35 21.40
N ALA A 7 10.85 3.43 21.22
CA ALA A 7 10.46 4.80 21.57
C ALA A 7 9.14 5.24 20.88
N LEU A 8 8.77 4.60 19.78
CA LEU A 8 7.51 4.83 19.10
C LEU A 8 6.29 4.43 19.94
N ASP A 9 6.35 3.38 20.76
CA ASP A 9 5.21 2.96 21.61
C ASP A 9 4.88 4.05 22.64
N ASP A 10 5.90 4.62 23.29
CA ASP A 10 5.74 5.72 24.25
C ASP A 10 5.21 6.99 23.57
N ALA A 11 5.73 7.30 22.38
CA ALA A 11 5.29 8.48 21.61
C ALA A 11 3.80 8.37 21.19
N LEU A 12 3.36 7.18 20.79
CA LEU A 12 1.97 6.89 20.46
C LEU A 12 1.07 6.99 21.70
N ALA A 13 1.50 6.41 22.83
CA ALA A 13 0.77 6.47 24.09
C ALA A 13 0.61 7.92 24.61
N ALA A 14 1.69 8.71 24.59
CA ALA A 14 1.67 10.12 25.00
C ALA A 14 0.70 10.96 24.16
N ARG A 15 0.59 10.65 22.87
CA ARG A 15 -0.32 11.31 21.92
C ARG A 15 -1.72 10.69 21.88
N LYS A 16 -1.98 9.64 22.69
CA LYS A 16 -3.25 8.90 22.76
C LYS A 16 -3.71 8.41 21.38
N VAL A 17 -2.78 7.90 20.58
CA VAL A 17 -3.06 7.40 19.23
C VAL A 17 -2.64 5.94 19.12
N GLU A 18 -3.51 5.14 18.53
CA GLU A 18 -3.20 3.75 18.21
C GLU A 18 -2.31 3.64 16.97
N PRO A 19 -1.45 2.59 16.89
CA PRO A 19 -0.79 2.16 15.67
C PRO A 19 -1.72 2.11 14.46
N ARG A 20 -1.20 2.48 13.29
CA ARG A 20 -1.97 2.48 12.03
C ARG A 20 -1.12 1.90 10.91
N CYS A 21 -1.71 1.00 10.12
CA CYS A 21 -1.17 0.60 8.83
C CYS A 21 -1.77 1.52 7.76
N ALA A 22 -0.92 2.24 7.02
CA ALA A 22 -1.37 3.20 6.02
C ALA A 22 -0.27 3.46 4.98
N ILE A 23 -0.71 3.90 3.79
CA ILE A 23 0.14 4.39 2.71
C ILE A 23 -0.13 5.89 2.56
N TYR A 24 0.94 6.68 2.47
CA TYR A 24 0.88 8.12 2.25
C TYR A 24 1.62 8.48 0.96
N VAL A 25 1.05 9.38 0.18
CA VAL A 25 1.68 10.02 -0.98
C VAL A 25 2.02 11.45 -0.58
N VAL A 26 3.31 11.73 -0.44
CA VAL A 26 3.83 13.01 0.05
C VAL A 26 4.46 13.78 -1.11
N ASP A 27 4.05 15.03 -1.29
CA ASP A 27 4.75 15.95 -2.17
C ASP A 27 6.06 16.37 -1.50
N LEU A 28 7.21 16.01 -2.08
CA LEU A 28 8.51 16.27 -1.50
C LEU A 28 8.95 17.74 -1.61
N LYS A 29 8.30 18.55 -2.46
CA LYS A 29 8.60 19.98 -2.58
C LYS A 29 7.90 20.80 -1.50
N THR A 30 6.65 20.48 -1.20
CA THR A 30 5.85 21.23 -0.21
C THR A 30 5.83 20.57 1.16
N GLY A 31 6.01 19.25 1.22
CA GLY A 31 5.83 18.43 2.43
C GLY A 31 4.39 17.99 2.67
N ASP A 32 3.45 18.32 1.77
CA ASP A 32 2.04 18.01 1.96
C ASP A 32 1.72 16.54 1.68
N VAL A 33 0.74 16.01 2.41
CA VAL A 33 0.13 14.72 2.09
C VAL A 33 -0.90 14.93 0.98
N ALA A 34 -0.53 14.62 -0.25
CA ALA A 34 -1.41 14.73 -1.41
C ALA A 34 -2.53 13.67 -1.37
N HIS A 35 -2.19 12.44 -1.01
CA HIS A 35 -3.14 11.32 -0.91
C HIS A 35 -2.75 10.36 0.22
N TRP A 36 -3.72 9.62 0.73
CA TRP A 36 -3.48 8.59 1.74
C TRP A 36 -4.51 7.47 1.64
N ALA A 37 -4.13 6.27 2.09
CA ALA A 37 -5.01 5.14 2.25
C ALA A 37 -4.68 4.43 3.57
N ARG A 38 -5.70 4.19 4.41
CA ARG A 38 -5.53 3.48 5.69
C ARG A 38 -6.07 2.06 5.56
N LEU A 39 -5.26 1.09 5.97
CA LEU A 39 -5.63 -0.31 5.99
C LEU A 39 -6.30 -0.63 7.33
N HIS A 40 -7.47 -1.26 7.25
CA HIS A 40 -8.29 -1.67 8.39
C HIS A 40 -8.70 -3.13 8.21
N GLY A 41 -9.04 -3.81 9.30
CA GLY A 41 -9.54 -5.18 9.27
C GLY A 41 -8.42 -6.22 9.30
N VAL A 42 -8.51 -7.23 8.43
CA VAL A 42 -7.63 -8.41 8.46
C VAL A 42 -6.19 -8.12 8.03
N VAL A 43 -5.96 -7.03 7.30
CA VAL A 43 -4.62 -6.61 6.90
C VAL A 43 -4.12 -5.55 7.88
N THR A 44 -3.12 -5.93 8.68
CA THR A 44 -2.54 -5.08 9.71
C THR A 44 -1.12 -4.62 9.40
N GLU A 45 -0.50 -5.18 8.36
CA GLU A 45 0.91 -4.95 8.01
C GLU A 45 1.09 -4.90 6.48
N LEU A 46 2.07 -4.13 6.02
CA LEU A 46 2.48 -4.00 4.62
C LEU A 46 4.00 -4.18 4.55
N TYR A 47 4.48 -5.05 3.67
CA TYR A 47 5.91 -5.33 3.55
C TYR A 47 6.61 -4.47 2.50
N ASP A 48 6.03 -4.39 1.30
CA ASP A 48 6.64 -3.71 0.17
C ASP A 48 5.59 -2.94 -0.62
N VAL A 49 6.02 -1.89 -1.31
CA VAL A 49 5.19 -1.03 -2.15
C VAL A 49 5.96 -0.67 -3.40
N VAL A 50 5.29 -0.72 -4.54
CA VAL A 50 5.89 -0.35 -5.83
C VAL A 50 4.96 0.55 -6.60
N SER A 51 5.54 1.51 -7.32
CA SER A 51 4.79 2.38 -8.23
C SER A 51 4.71 1.73 -9.62
N LEU A 52 3.52 1.82 -10.24
CA LEU A 52 3.24 1.31 -11.58
C LEU A 52 2.90 2.48 -12.51
N PRO A 53 3.90 3.05 -13.23
CA PRO A 53 3.69 4.22 -14.09
C PRO A 53 2.66 3.94 -15.18
N GLY A 54 1.75 4.88 -15.43
CA GLY A 54 0.74 4.75 -16.49
C GLY A 54 -0.41 3.78 -16.19
N VAL A 55 -0.37 3.04 -15.08
CA VAL A 55 -1.45 2.15 -14.67
C VAL A 55 -2.51 2.91 -13.88
N LYS A 56 -3.78 2.76 -14.29
CA LYS A 56 -4.95 3.27 -13.56
C LYS A 56 -5.75 2.09 -13.02
N LYS A 57 -6.18 2.16 -11.76
CA LYS A 57 -6.99 1.13 -11.07
C LYS A 57 -6.34 -0.27 -11.15
N PRO A 58 -5.15 -0.45 -10.55
CA PRO A 58 -4.48 -1.75 -10.55
C PRO A 58 -5.37 -2.80 -9.88
N MET A 59 -5.42 -4.00 -10.46
CA MET A 59 -6.07 -5.17 -9.87
C MET A 59 -5.10 -6.35 -9.90
N MET A 60 -5.17 -7.18 -8.86
CA MET A 60 -4.42 -8.43 -8.77
C MET A 60 -5.37 -9.51 -8.28
N ILE A 61 -5.25 -10.70 -8.86
CA ILE A 61 -5.95 -11.90 -8.40
C ILE A 61 -4.92 -12.78 -7.70
N GLY A 62 -5.30 -13.40 -6.59
CA GLY A 62 -4.42 -14.31 -5.86
C GLY A 62 -4.00 -15.52 -6.73
N PHE A 63 -2.80 -16.05 -6.48
CA PHE A 63 -2.24 -17.15 -7.28
C PHE A 63 -2.97 -18.50 -7.13
N LYS A 64 -3.73 -18.67 -6.05
CA LYS A 64 -4.37 -19.95 -5.66
C LYS A 64 -5.82 -19.73 -5.23
N SER A 65 -6.58 -18.93 -5.96
CA SER A 65 -8.01 -18.75 -5.70
C SER A 65 -8.86 -19.22 -6.88
N ASP A 66 -10.08 -19.64 -6.58
CA ASP A 66 -11.10 -19.99 -7.59
C ASP A 66 -11.50 -18.80 -8.48
N GLU A 67 -11.15 -17.59 -8.07
CA GLU A 67 -11.34 -16.34 -8.82
C GLU A 67 -10.54 -16.34 -10.13
N VAL A 68 -9.37 -17.00 -10.15
CA VAL A 68 -8.51 -17.12 -11.36
C VAL A 68 -9.29 -17.71 -12.54
N ARG A 69 -10.24 -18.60 -12.29
CA ARG A 69 -11.03 -19.26 -13.35
C ARG A 69 -12.18 -18.42 -13.89
N ARG A 70 -12.50 -17.30 -13.22
CA ARG A 70 -13.73 -16.51 -13.47
C ARG A 70 -13.45 -15.09 -13.94
N VAL A 71 -12.24 -14.56 -13.72
CA VAL A 71 -11.92 -13.22 -14.19
C VAL A 71 -11.63 -13.23 -15.69
N VAL A 72 -12.36 -12.41 -16.41
CA VAL A 72 -12.17 -12.16 -17.84
C VAL A 72 -11.57 -10.78 -18.01
N SER A 73 -10.40 -10.69 -18.66
CA SER A 73 -9.80 -9.42 -19.06
C SER A 73 -10.23 -9.08 -20.49
N VAL A 74 -10.77 -7.88 -20.69
CA VAL A 74 -11.20 -7.39 -22.01
C VAL A 74 -10.31 -6.20 -22.36
N ALA A 75 -9.09 -6.46 -22.86
CA ALA A 75 -8.19 -5.43 -23.37
C ALA A 75 -7.06 -6.02 -24.23
N ASP A 76 -6.66 -5.29 -25.28
CA ASP A 76 -5.33 -5.41 -25.88
C ASP A 76 -4.31 -4.87 -24.86
N MET A 77 -3.65 -5.78 -24.14
CA MET A 77 -2.71 -5.42 -23.09
C MET A 77 -1.39 -4.96 -23.71
N ALA A 78 -1.12 -3.65 -23.68
CA ALA A 78 0.25 -3.18 -23.77
C ALA A 78 1.09 -3.86 -22.67
N PRO A 79 2.37 -4.20 -22.93
CA PRO A 79 3.23 -4.83 -21.94
C PRO A 79 3.22 -4.06 -20.63
N LEU A 80 3.14 -4.77 -19.51
CA LEU A 80 3.24 -4.17 -18.18
C LEU A 80 4.49 -3.28 -18.14
N PRO A 81 4.35 -2.00 -17.76
CA PRO A 81 5.50 -1.13 -17.59
C PRO A 81 6.41 -1.76 -16.54
N LYS A 82 7.72 -1.75 -16.79
CA LYS A 82 8.70 -2.23 -15.82
C LYS A 82 8.50 -1.43 -14.52
N PRO A 83 8.54 -2.08 -13.35
CA PRO A 83 8.43 -1.37 -12.09
C PRO A 83 9.48 -0.26 -12.08
N ALA A 84 9.08 0.96 -11.71
CA ALA A 84 10.05 2.01 -11.51
C ALA A 84 10.88 1.61 -10.28
N THR A 85 12.16 1.28 -10.50
CA THR A 85 13.11 1.09 -9.41
C THR A 85 13.26 2.42 -8.70
N VAL A 86 12.81 2.50 -7.46
CA VAL A 86 13.19 3.61 -6.57
C VAL A 86 14.68 3.39 -6.28
N GLN A 87 15.53 4.28 -6.79
CA GLN A 87 16.96 4.34 -6.43
C GLN A 87 17.12 4.94 -5.03
#